data_AF-A0A933UP29-F1
#
_entry.id   AF-A0A933UP29-F1
#
_cell.length_a   1.000
_cell.length_b   1.000
_cell.length_c   1.000
_cell.angle_alpha   90.00
_cell.angle_beta   90.00
_cell.angle_gamma   90.00
#
_symmetry.space_group_name_H-M   'P 1'
#
loop_
_entity.id
_entity.type
_entity.pdbx_description
1 polymer ?
#
loop_
_entity_poly.entity_id
_entity_poly.type
_entity_poly.pdbx_seq_one_letter_code
_entity_poly.pdbx_strand_id
1 'polypeptide(L)' 'MQPLRVVVAGGGIGGLAAAALLARTGHDVTLLERAGSLRAVGAGIALPPNGLAVAD' A
#
# COMPACT_ATOMS: atom_id res chain seq x y z
N MET A 1 -18.10 9.10 1.08
CA MET A 1 -18.06 8.56 -0.30
C MET A 1 -18.72 7.19 -0.32
N GLN A 2 -19.26 6.73 -1.44
CA GLN A 2 -19.74 5.35 -1.53
C GLN A 2 -18.52 4.39 -1.59
N PRO A 3 -18.55 3.24 -0.91
CA PRO A 3 -17.49 2.23 -0.99
C PRO A 3 -17.28 1.77 -2.44
N LEU A 4 -16.01 1.59 -2.81
CA LEU A 4 -15.61 1.06 -4.13
C LEU A 4 -14.98 -0.30 -3.92
N ARG A 5 -14.98 -1.13 -4.97
CA ARG A 5 -14.20 -2.37 -5.01
C ARG A 5 -12.94 -2.11 -5.82
N VAL A 6 -11.77 -2.26 -5.20
CA VAL A 6 -10.48 -1.89 -5.80
C VAL A 6 -9.54 -3.09 -5.79
N VAL A 7 -8.92 -3.35 -6.94
CA VAL A 7 -7.81 -4.31 -7.05
C VAL A 7 -6.50 -3.54 -7.17
N VAL A 8 -5.54 -3.83 -6.30
CA VAL A 8 -4.17 -3.30 -6.37
C VAL A 8 -3.23 -4.42 -6.82
N ALA A 9 -2.58 -4.24 -7.96
CA ALA A 9 -1.63 -5.21 -8.53
C ALA A 9 -0.18 -4.83 -8.16
N GLY A 10 0.40 -5.57 -7.22
CA GLY A 10 1.77 -5.41 -6.71
C GLY A 10 1.80 -5.09 -5.21
N GLY A 11 2.54 -5.89 -4.45
CA GLY A 11 2.79 -5.75 -3.01
C GLY A 11 4.09 -5.03 -2.66
N GLY A 12 4.56 -4.14 -3.55
CA GLY A 12 5.66 -3.21 -3.23
C GLY A 12 5.19 -2.07 -2.32
N ILE A 13 6.13 -1.17 -1.96
CA ILE A 13 5.86 -0.02 -1.06
C ILE A 13 4.65 0.79 -1.55
N GLY A 14 4.60 1.16 -2.84
CA GLY A 14 3.50 1.94 -3.39
C GLY A 14 2.16 1.20 -3.39
N GLY A 15 2.16 -0.11 -3.69
CA GLY A 15 0.94 -0.91 -3.70
C GLY A 15 0.38 -1.13 -2.30
N LEU A 16 1.25 -1.44 -1.33
CA LEU A 16 0.87 -1.54 0.08
C LEU A 16 0.36 -0.20 0.63
N ALA A 17 1.04 0.92 0.32
CA ALA A 17 0.59 2.24 0.73
C ALA A 17 -0.78 2.60 0.13
N ALA A 18 -0.97 2.37 -1.17
CA ALA A 18 -2.25 2.62 -1.85
C ALA A 18 -3.37 1.74 -1.26
N ALA A 19 -3.14 0.44 -1.10
CA ALA A 19 -4.12 -0.47 -0.54
C ALA A 19 -4.51 -0.11 0.89
N ALA A 20 -3.53 0.24 1.73
CA ALA A 20 -3.77 0.67 3.11
C ALA A 20 -4.60 1.96 3.17
N LEU A 21 -4.27 2.97 2.36
CA LEU A 21 -5.02 4.23 2.33
C LEU A 21 -6.45 4.02 1.82
N LEU A 22 -6.63 3.26 0.74
CA LEU A 22 -7.95 2.95 0.19
C LEU A 22 -8.82 2.16 1.18
N ALA A 23 -8.21 1.23 1.92
CA ALA A 23 -8.90 0.50 2.98
C ALA A 23 -9.28 1.43 4.15
N ARG A 24 -8.37 2.31 4.59
CA ARG A 24 -8.63 3.33 5.63
C ARG A 24 -9.76 4.28 5.24
N THR A 25 -9.93 4.58 3.95
CA THR A 25 -11.02 5.44 3.46
C THR A 25 -12.34 4.71 3.19
N GLY A 26 -12.43 3.41 3.54
CA GLY A 26 -13.67 2.64 3.54
C GLY A 26 -13.98 1.91 2.23
N HIS A 27 -12.97 1.62 1.39
CA HIS A 27 -13.14 0.81 0.19
C HIS A 27 -12.89 -0.69 0.46
N ASP A 28 -13.50 -1.55 -0.34
CA ASP A 28 -13.25 -3.00 -0.40
C ASP A 28 -12.02 -3.22 -1.28
N VAL A 29 -10.88 -3.55 -0.68
CA VAL A 29 -9.59 -3.59 -1.36
C VAL A 29 -9.03 -5.01 -1.38
N THR A 30 -8.70 -5.50 -2.58
CA THR A 30 -7.93 -6.73 -2.80
C THR A 30 -6.55 -6.37 -3.34
N LEU A 31 -5.48 -6.77 -2.64
CA LEU A 31 -4.11 -6.63 -3.12
C LEU A 31 -3.57 -7.98 -3.60
N LEU A 32 -2.96 -7.99 -4.77
CA LEU A 32 -2.36 -9.17 -5.39
C LEU A 32 -0.85 -8.95 -5.58
N GLU A 33 -0.02 -9.85 -5.07
CA GLU A 33 1.43 -9.85 -5.26
C GLU A 33 1.87 -11.17 -5.88
N ARG A 34 2.81 -11.09 -6.84
CA ARG A 34 3.34 -12.28 -7.52
C ARG A 34 4.28 -13.11 -6.64
N ALA A 35 4.96 -12.49 -5.69
CA ALA A 35 5.83 -13.16 -4.75
C ALA A 35 5.01 -13.95 -3.73
N GLY A 36 5.48 -15.16 -3.40
CA GLY A 36 4.81 -16.02 -2.40
C GLY A 36 4.82 -15.45 -0.97
N SER A 37 5.60 -14.39 -0.73
CA SER A 37 5.60 -13.65 0.54
C SER A 37 6.07 -12.21 0.31
N LEU A 38 5.58 -11.29 1.16
CA LEU A 38 6.14 -9.95 1.25
C LEU A 38 7.53 -10.03 1.87
N ARG A 39 8.53 -9.42 1.22
CA ARG A 39 9.92 -9.42 1.70
C ARG A 39 10.57 -8.07 1.47
N ALA A 40 11.26 -7.57 2.49
CA ALA A 40 12.14 -6.43 2.34
C ALA A 40 13.48 -6.86 1.72
N VAL A 41 14.10 -5.96 0.96
CA VAL A 41 15.46 -6.18 0.40
C VAL A 41 16.53 -6.04 1.49
N GLY A 42 16.21 -5.41 2.63
CA GLY A 42 17.14 -5.20 3.74
C GLY A 42 18.00 -3.95 3.63
N ALA A 43 17.75 -3.09 2.64
CA ALA A 43 18.37 -1.78 2.50
C ALA A 43 17.54 -0.69 3.19
N GLY A 44 18.21 0.33 3.71
CA GLY A 44 17.53 1.54 4.21
C GLY A 44 16.90 2.34 3.06
N ILE A 45 15.75 2.97 3.34
CA ILE A 45 15.09 3.92 2.44
C ILE A 45 14.91 5.25 3.17
N ALA A 46 15.11 6.36 2.46
CA ALA A 46 14.78 7.68 3.00
C ALA A 46 13.30 7.97 2.76
N LEU A 47 12.57 8.34 3.81
CA LEU A 47 11.20 8.82 3.70
C LEU A 47 11.17 10.32 4.06
N PRO A 48 11.04 11.22 3.07
CA PRO A 48 10.97 12.66 3.32
C PRO A 48 9.64 13.04 4.01
N PRO A 49 9.52 14.27 4.57
CA PRO A 49 8.37 14.68 5.37
C PRO A 49 7.01 14.50 4.70
N ASN A 50 6.92 14.72 3.38
CA ASN A 50 5.70 14.51 2.62
C ASN A 50 5.30 13.02 2.51
N GLY A 51 6.27 12.11 2.51
CA GLY A 51 6.00 10.67 2.56
C GLY A 51 5.58 10.22 3.95
N LEU A 52 6.24 10.75 4.98
CA LEU A 52 5.93 10.45 6.38
C LEU A 52 4.51 10.91 6.76
N ALA A 53 4.11 12.11 6.33
CA ALA A 53 2.78 12.67 6.59
C ALA A 53 1.61 11.80 6.08
N VAL A 54 1.87 10.87 5.16
CA VAL A 54 0.87 9.92 4.64
C VAL A 54 0.94 8.56 5.35
N ALA A 55 2.11 8.23 5.93
CA ALA A 55 2.36 6.97 6.63
C ALA A 55 1.90 6.98 8.09
N ASP A 56 1.74 8.17 8.69
CA ASP A 56 1.15 8.37 10.02
C ASP A 56 -0.38 8.12 10.05
#